data_AF-A0A835H4E1-F1
#
_entry.id   AF-A0A835H4E1-F1
#
_cell.length_a   1.000
_cell.length_b   1.000
_cell.length_c   1.000
_cell.angle_alpha   90.00
_cell.angle_beta   90.00
_cell.angle_gamma   90.00
#
_symmetry.space_group_name_H-M   'P 1'
#
loop_
_entity.id
_entity.type
_entity.pdbx_description
1 polymer ?
#
loop_
_entity_poly.entity_id
_entity_poly.type
_entity_poly.pdbx_seq_one_letter_code
_entity_poly.pdbx_strand_id
1 'polypeptide(L)'
;MPTTALLQAHFFNISGVFTDDFPGNPPTPFNYTGKPPTNMGTMKGTRLYRLAYNSTVQLVLQDTGIITPENHPVHLHGFNFFVVGRGVGNFNPKKDPKKFNLVDPVERNTVGVPSGGWTAIRFRADNPGVWFMHCHLEIHTTWGLKMAFVVDNGKGPNESVLPPPSDLPTC
;
A
#
# COMPACT_ATOMS: atom_id res chain seq x y z
N MET A 1 -4.36 0.88 -17.58
CA MET A 1 -4.86 1.72 -16.47
C MET A 1 -6.37 1.80 -16.62
N PRO A 2 -7.15 1.85 -15.53
CA PRO A 2 -8.60 2.02 -15.62
C PRO A 2 -8.94 3.35 -16.31
N THR A 3 -10.00 3.36 -17.11
CA THR A 3 -10.55 4.57 -17.74
C THR A 3 -11.49 5.33 -16.82
N THR A 4 -11.85 4.77 -15.67
CA THR A 4 -12.67 5.43 -14.63
C THR A 4 -11.85 5.58 -13.37
N ALA A 5 -11.96 6.75 -12.70
CA ALA A 5 -11.28 6.97 -11.43
C ALA A 5 -11.73 5.95 -10.37
N LEU A 6 -10.79 5.43 -9.57
CA LEU A 6 -11.09 4.37 -8.60
C LEU A 6 -12.09 4.83 -7.52
N LEU A 7 -11.95 6.07 -7.04
CA LEU A 7 -12.89 6.64 -6.06
C LEU A 7 -14.29 6.83 -6.66
N GLN A 8 -14.39 7.24 -7.93
CA GLN A 8 -15.66 7.34 -8.64
C GLN A 8 -16.31 5.96 -8.78
N ALA A 9 -15.53 4.95 -9.17
CA ALA A 9 -16.02 3.58 -9.27
C ALA A 9 -16.49 3.03 -7.92
N HIS A 10 -15.77 3.34 -6.84
CA HIS A 10 -16.17 2.98 -5.49
C HIS A 10 -17.47 3.70 -5.07
N PHE A 11 -17.55 5.02 -5.24
CA PHE A 11 -18.68 5.84 -4.80
C PHE A 11 -19.99 5.47 -5.52
N PHE A 12 -19.93 5.29 -6.85
CA PHE A 12 -21.10 4.93 -7.67
C PHE A 12 -21.30 3.42 -7.84
N ASN A 13 -20.52 2.59 -7.15
CA ASN A 13 -20.56 1.13 -7.24
C ASN A 13 -20.46 0.59 -8.69
N ILE A 14 -19.53 1.16 -9.47
CA ILE A 14 -19.31 0.79 -10.88
C ILE A 14 -18.51 -0.53 -10.94
N SER A 15 -19.13 -1.58 -11.46
CA SER A 15 -18.50 -2.89 -11.62
C SER A 15 -17.42 -2.92 -12.72
N GLY A 16 -16.41 -3.77 -12.57
CA GLY A 16 -15.42 -4.07 -13.62
C GLY A 16 -14.24 -3.09 -13.71
N VAL A 17 -14.21 -2.03 -12.88
CA VAL A 17 -13.09 -1.08 -12.83
C VAL A 17 -11.92 -1.63 -12.01
N PHE A 18 -12.21 -2.26 -10.88
CA PHE A 18 -11.24 -2.91 -10.01
C PHE A 18 -11.84 -4.11 -9.27
N THR A 19 -10.99 -4.95 -8.72
CA THR A 19 -11.33 -6.01 -7.75
C THR A 19 -10.69 -5.71 -6.40
N ASP A 20 -11.29 -6.16 -5.29
CA ASP A 20 -10.80 -5.96 -3.92
C ASP A 20 -10.03 -7.16 -3.37
N ASP A 21 -9.37 -7.90 -4.26
CA ASP A 21 -8.65 -9.14 -3.98
C ASP A 21 -7.13 -8.98 -3.99
N PHE A 22 -6.60 -7.76 -3.81
CA PHE A 22 -5.15 -7.59 -3.63
C PHE A 22 -4.70 -8.40 -2.40
N PRO A 23 -3.66 -9.24 -2.50
CA PRO A 23 -3.32 -10.15 -1.42
C PRO A 23 -2.66 -9.39 -0.25
N GLY A 24 -3.09 -9.68 0.98
CA GLY A 24 -2.50 -9.08 2.19
C GLY A 24 -1.11 -9.62 2.54
N ASN A 25 -0.73 -10.75 1.95
CA ASN A 25 0.59 -11.35 2.07
C ASN A 25 1.08 -11.80 0.70
N PRO A 26 2.41 -11.86 0.45
CA PRO A 26 2.94 -12.39 -0.79
C PRO A 26 2.41 -13.80 -1.09
N PRO A 27 1.76 -14.04 -2.25
CA PRO A 27 1.20 -15.35 -2.59
C PRO A 27 2.24 -16.46 -2.67
N THR A 28 3.47 -16.10 -3.06
CA THR A 28 4.61 -17.02 -3.15
C THR A 28 5.78 -16.43 -2.36
N PRO A 29 5.92 -16.80 -1.07
CA PRO A 29 7.07 -16.37 -0.27
C PRO A 29 8.37 -16.99 -0.77
N PHE A 30 9.45 -16.23 -0.74
CA PHE A 30 10.80 -16.70 -1.03
C PHE A 30 11.82 -15.93 -0.19
N ASN A 31 13.10 -16.30 -0.31
CA ASN A 31 14.18 -15.52 0.28
C ASN A 31 14.35 -14.21 -0.51
N TYR A 32 13.65 -13.15 -0.10
CA TYR A 32 13.55 -11.89 -0.86
C TYR A 32 14.91 -11.23 -1.08
N THR A 33 15.84 -11.34 -0.13
CA THR A 33 17.19 -10.78 -0.24
C THR A 33 18.24 -11.79 -0.71
N GLY A 34 17.81 -12.98 -1.14
CA GLY A 34 18.66 -14.06 -1.62
C GLY A 34 18.67 -14.17 -3.15
N LYS A 35 18.91 -15.39 -3.66
CA LYS A 35 18.82 -15.68 -5.09
C LYS A 35 17.36 -15.54 -5.55
N PRO A 36 17.06 -14.69 -6.56
CA PRO A 36 15.71 -14.55 -7.11
C PRO A 36 15.16 -15.87 -7.66
N PRO A 37 13.83 -16.05 -7.68
CA PRO A 37 13.21 -17.19 -8.32
C PRO A 37 13.49 -17.19 -9.83
N THR A 38 13.63 -18.39 -10.43
CA THR A 38 13.88 -18.55 -11.86
C THR A 38 12.72 -18.02 -12.73
N ASN A 39 11.48 -18.13 -12.23
CA ASN A 39 10.31 -17.57 -12.88
C ASN A 39 9.97 -16.21 -12.26
N MET A 40 10.11 -15.14 -13.04
CA MET A 40 9.79 -13.76 -12.63
C MET A 40 8.45 -13.27 -13.21
N GLY A 41 7.58 -14.18 -13.64
CA GLY A 41 6.27 -13.84 -14.19
C GLY A 41 5.45 -13.00 -13.21
N THR A 42 4.98 -11.84 -13.68
CA THR A 42 4.05 -10.98 -12.94
C THR A 42 2.66 -11.04 -13.57
N MET A 43 1.65 -10.60 -12.82
CA MET A 43 0.30 -10.41 -13.33
C MET A 43 -0.03 -8.92 -13.37
N LYS A 44 -0.75 -8.49 -14.41
CA LYS A 44 -1.29 -7.13 -14.50
C LYS A 44 -2.75 -7.16 -14.04
N GLY A 45 -3.15 -6.18 -13.24
CA GLY A 45 -4.54 -6.02 -12.82
C GLY A 45 -4.75 -4.75 -12.00
N THR A 46 -5.99 -4.28 -11.96
CA THR A 46 -6.42 -3.19 -11.07
C THR A 46 -7.02 -3.84 -9.82
N ARG A 47 -6.16 -4.19 -8.86
CA ARG A 47 -6.55 -4.90 -7.63
C ARG A 47 -6.26 -4.01 -6.42
N LEU A 48 -7.25 -3.84 -5.55
CA LEU A 48 -7.15 -3.00 -4.36
C LEU A 48 -7.26 -3.86 -3.09
N TYR A 49 -6.78 -3.31 -1.97
CA TYR A 49 -6.95 -3.94 -0.65
C TYR A 49 -8.03 -3.18 0.13
N ARG A 50 -9.12 -3.86 0.50
CA ARG A 50 -10.21 -3.24 1.27
C ARG A 50 -9.91 -3.26 2.77
N LEU A 51 -10.15 -2.13 3.41
CA LEU A 51 -9.97 -1.90 4.84
C LEU A 51 -11.29 -1.42 5.43
N ALA A 52 -11.68 -2.02 6.55
CA ALA A 52 -12.78 -1.50 7.35
C ALA A 52 -12.38 -0.14 7.95
N TYR A 53 -13.35 0.79 8.01
CA TYR A 53 -13.19 2.06 8.70
C TYR A 53 -12.61 1.88 10.11
N ASN A 54 -11.69 2.75 10.50
CA ASN A 54 -11.06 2.81 11.82
C ASN A 54 -10.20 1.59 12.19
N SER A 55 -9.93 0.69 11.25
CA SER A 55 -9.02 -0.45 11.47
C SER A 55 -7.58 0.05 11.70
N THR A 56 -6.85 -0.62 12.60
CA THR A 56 -5.42 -0.38 12.80
C THR A 56 -4.63 -1.29 11.88
N VAL A 57 -3.87 -0.69 10.97
CA VAL A 57 -3.15 -1.40 9.91
C VAL A 57 -1.65 -1.39 10.23
N GLN A 58 -1.02 -2.56 10.13
CA GLN A 58 0.44 -2.67 10.07
C GLN A 58 0.81 -3.21 8.69
N LEU A 59 1.63 -2.46 7.96
CA LEU A 59 2.16 -2.86 6.67
C LEU A 59 3.66 -3.05 6.77
N VAL A 60 4.15 -4.19 6.28
CA VAL A 60 5.59 -4.46 6.15
C VAL A 60 5.93 -4.42 4.67
N LEU A 61 6.71 -3.42 4.29
CA LEU A 61 7.27 -3.28 2.96
C LEU A 61 8.62 -3.99 2.92
N GLN A 62 8.82 -4.89 1.97
CA GLN A 62 10.02 -5.71 1.83
C GLN A 62 10.60 -5.49 0.43
N ASP A 63 11.83 -4.98 0.36
CA ASP A 63 12.59 -4.96 -0.88
C ASP A 63 13.06 -6.38 -1.25
N THR A 64 13.23 -6.63 -2.55
CA THR A 64 13.68 -7.93 -3.08
C THR A 64 14.93 -7.77 -3.95
N GLY A 65 15.71 -8.84 -4.09
CA GLY A 65 16.85 -8.90 -5.01
C GLY A 65 16.47 -9.20 -6.46
N ILE A 66 15.18 -9.17 -6.84
CA ILE A 66 14.75 -9.35 -8.23
C ILE A 66 15.28 -8.16 -9.06
N ILE A 67 15.98 -8.46 -10.16
CA ILE A 67 16.75 -7.50 -10.98
C ILE A 67 17.93 -6.90 -10.20
N THR A 68 17.67 -6.07 -9.19
CA THR A 68 18.68 -5.51 -8.28
C THR A 68 18.00 -5.01 -7.00
N PRO A 69 18.60 -5.18 -5.80
CA PRO A 69 18.13 -4.49 -4.60
C PRO A 69 18.23 -2.97 -4.76
N GLU A 70 17.21 -2.23 -4.34
CA GLU A 70 17.13 -0.78 -4.51
C GLU A 70 16.36 -0.13 -3.35
N ASN A 71 16.69 1.12 -3.03
CA ASN A 71 15.89 1.87 -2.07
C ASN A 71 14.61 2.37 -2.77
N HIS A 72 13.45 1.98 -2.27
CA HIS A 72 12.18 2.42 -2.82
C HIS A 72 11.48 3.39 -1.85
N PRO A 73 11.38 4.70 -2.18
CA PRO A 73 10.55 5.62 -1.42
C PRO A 73 9.09 5.30 -1.67
N VAL A 74 8.37 4.74 -0.70
CA VAL A 74 6.95 4.41 -0.82
C VAL A 74 6.11 5.50 -0.17
N HIS A 75 5.18 6.06 -0.93
CA HIS A 75 4.24 7.09 -0.51
C HIS A 75 2.82 6.53 -0.39
N LEU A 76 2.07 6.93 0.63
CA LEU A 76 0.67 6.62 0.83
C LEU A 76 -0.15 7.92 0.83
N HIS A 77 -1.14 7.99 -0.06
CA HIS A 77 -2.10 9.10 -0.11
C HIS A 77 -3.09 9.02 1.04
N GLY A 78 -3.68 10.15 1.43
CA GLY A 78 -4.76 10.21 2.42
C GLY A 78 -4.37 9.95 3.88
N PHE A 79 -3.14 9.50 4.14
CA PHE A 79 -2.64 9.16 5.46
C PHE A 79 -1.20 9.62 5.66
N ASN A 80 -0.91 10.07 6.88
CA ASN A 80 0.39 9.85 7.46
C ASN A 80 0.42 8.50 8.17
N PHE A 81 1.61 7.97 8.40
CA PHE A 81 1.85 6.73 9.11
C PHE A 81 3.06 6.85 10.03
N PHE A 82 3.08 6.02 11.07
CA PHE A 82 4.21 5.86 11.97
C PHE A 82 5.16 4.81 11.45
N VAL A 83 6.43 5.14 11.30
CA VAL A 83 7.48 4.18 10.97
C VAL A 83 7.97 3.52 12.26
N VAL A 84 7.52 2.29 12.51
CA VAL A 84 7.78 1.58 13.77
C VAL A 84 9.04 0.72 13.74
N GLY A 85 9.55 0.39 12.55
CA GLY A 85 10.79 -0.38 12.45
C GLY A 85 11.32 -0.45 11.02
N ARG A 86 12.63 -0.67 10.90
CA ARG A 86 13.31 -0.96 9.64
C ARG A 86 14.43 -1.97 9.89
N GLY A 87 14.84 -2.67 8.84
CA GLY A 87 15.96 -3.61 8.92
C GLY A 87 16.51 -3.97 7.55
N VAL A 88 17.63 -4.68 7.54
CA VAL A 88 18.24 -5.30 6.37
C VAL A 88 17.93 -6.80 6.40
N GLY A 89 17.85 -7.44 5.22
CA GLY A 89 17.46 -8.84 5.07
C GLY A 89 15.94 -9.02 4.96
N ASN A 90 15.49 -10.25 5.14
CA ASN A 90 14.07 -10.57 5.17
C ASN A 90 13.47 -10.25 6.55
N PHE A 91 12.31 -9.60 6.57
CA PHE A 91 11.55 -9.38 7.79
C PHE A 91 11.23 -10.72 8.50
N ASN A 92 11.52 -10.77 9.79
CA ASN A 92 11.21 -11.89 10.66
C ASN A 92 10.05 -11.52 11.62
N PRO A 93 8.82 -12.02 11.38
CA PRO A 93 7.66 -11.65 12.18
C PRO A 93 7.73 -12.08 13.65
N LYS A 94 8.64 -13.00 14.01
CA LYS A 94 8.83 -13.48 15.39
C LYS A 94 9.90 -12.70 16.15
N LYS A 95 10.82 -12.01 15.45
CA LYS A 95 12.00 -11.37 16.06
C LYS A 95 11.95 -9.85 15.93
N ASP A 96 11.66 -9.33 14.74
CA ASP A 96 11.79 -7.91 14.45
C ASP A 96 10.75 -7.03 15.16
N PRO A 97 9.48 -7.44 15.34
CA PRO A 97 8.51 -6.65 16.10
C PRO A 97 8.94 -6.33 17.54
N LYS A 98 9.82 -7.15 18.14
CA LYS A 98 10.35 -6.91 19.49
C LYS A 98 11.28 -5.68 19.57
N LYS A 99 11.75 -5.20 18.41
CA LYS A 99 12.63 -4.02 18.29
C LYS A 99 11.88 -2.80 17.76
N PHE A 100 10.57 -2.88 17.59
CA PHE A 100 9.80 -1.75 17.09
C PHE A 100 9.87 -0.58 18.08
N ASN A 101 10.04 0.63 17.54
CA ASN A 101 9.79 1.84 18.30
C ASN A 101 8.27 2.04 18.39
N LEU A 102 7.73 1.82 19.59
CA LEU A 102 6.31 1.97 19.91
C LEU A 102 6.05 3.14 20.89
N VAL A 103 7.06 3.96 21.16
CA VAL A 103 6.98 5.09 22.10
C VAL A 103 6.87 6.40 21.31
N ASP A 104 7.82 6.64 20.41
CA ASP A 104 7.94 7.89 19.65
C ASP A 104 8.35 7.65 18.17
N PRO A 105 7.68 6.74 17.43
CA PRO A 105 7.99 6.52 16.04
C PRO A 105 7.75 7.78 15.20
N VAL A 106 8.60 7.98 14.19
CA VAL A 106 8.47 9.13 13.29
C VAL A 106 7.20 9.00 12.43
N GLU A 107 6.43 10.08 12.36
CA GLU A 107 5.28 10.20 11.48
C GLU A 107 5.69 10.77 10.12
N ARG A 108 5.32 10.11 9.02
CA ARG A 108 5.60 10.49 7.63
C ARG A 108 4.48 10.04 6.69
N ASN A 109 4.42 10.61 5.50
CA ASN A 109 3.59 10.10 4.39
C ASN A 109 4.41 9.30 3.35
N THR A 110 5.74 9.37 3.42
CA THR A 110 6.66 8.74 2.49
C THR A 110 7.84 8.16 3.26
N VAL A 111 8.23 6.93 2.93
CA VAL A 111 9.35 6.25 3.58
C VAL A 111 10.15 5.41 2.60
N GLY A 112 11.48 5.51 2.69
CA GLY A 112 12.38 4.60 1.98
C GLY A 112 12.35 3.20 2.58
N VAL A 113 12.07 2.20 1.76
CA VAL A 113 12.37 0.80 2.04
C VAL A 113 13.85 0.60 1.71
N PRO A 114 14.70 0.20 2.67
CA PRO A 114 16.14 0.04 2.41
C PRO A 114 16.42 -1.03 1.33
N SER A 115 17.47 -0.81 0.53
CA SER A 115 17.98 -1.81 -0.42
C SER A 115 18.26 -3.13 0.29
N GLY A 116 17.65 -4.21 -0.19
CA GLY A 116 17.74 -5.54 0.41
C GLY A 116 17.21 -5.59 1.84
N GLY A 117 16.20 -4.79 2.18
CA GLY A 117 15.69 -4.66 3.53
C GLY A 117 14.17 -4.51 3.62
N TRP A 118 13.70 -4.10 4.79
CA TRP A 118 12.28 -3.94 5.07
C TRP A 118 12.00 -2.71 5.91
N THR A 119 10.76 -2.23 5.83
CA THR A 119 10.21 -1.16 6.67
C THR A 119 8.81 -1.55 7.13
N ALA A 120 8.55 -1.44 8.44
CA ALA A 120 7.24 -1.62 9.03
C ALA A 120 6.63 -0.25 9.36
N ILE A 121 5.42 -0.01 8.87
CA ILE A 121 4.62 1.19 9.15
C ILE A 121 3.30 0.82 9.81
N ARG A 122 2.74 1.75 10.59
CA ARG A 122 1.39 1.63 11.15
C ARG A 122 0.58 2.90 10.89
N PHE A 123 -0.68 2.72 10.54
CA PHE A 123 -1.64 3.82 10.41
C PHE A 123 -3.03 3.32 10.82
N ARG A 124 -3.93 4.27 11.04
CA ARG A 124 -5.35 4.01 11.26
C ARG A 124 -6.09 4.35 9.97
N ALA A 125 -6.95 3.43 9.51
CA ALA A 125 -7.75 3.63 8.30
C ALA A 125 -9.03 4.43 8.63
N ASP A 126 -8.87 5.65 9.13
CA ASP A 126 -9.95 6.55 9.57
C ASP A 126 -10.35 7.62 8.53
N ASN A 127 -9.85 7.50 7.30
CA ASN A 127 -10.19 8.35 6.18
C ASN A 127 -10.87 7.51 5.08
N PRO A 128 -12.22 7.48 4.98
CA PRO A 128 -12.94 6.73 3.96
C PRO A 128 -12.61 7.22 2.55
N GLY A 129 -12.52 6.29 1.59
CA GLY A 129 -12.19 6.63 0.21
C GLY A 129 -11.28 5.62 -0.46
N VAL A 130 -10.60 6.04 -1.53
CA VAL A 130 -9.66 5.21 -2.26
C VAL A 130 -8.31 5.89 -2.31
N TRP A 131 -7.29 5.25 -1.74
CA TRP A 131 -6.01 5.88 -1.43
C TRP A 131 -4.86 5.17 -2.12
N PHE A 132 -4.17 5.90 -2.98
CA PHE A 132 -3.09 5.38 -3.79
C PHE A 132 -1.82 5.19 -2.94
N MET A 133 -1.15 4.05 -3.10
CA MET A 133 0.14 3.76 -2.50
C MET A 133 1.11 3.32 -3.58
N HIS A 134 2.24 4.00 -3.70
CA HIS A 134 3.17 3.76 -4.80
C HIS A 134 4.60 4.11 -4.44
N CYS A 135 5.56 3.58 -5.19
CA CYS A 135 6.91 4.13 -5.15
C CYS A 135 6.93 5.54 -5.73
N HIS A 136 7.70 6.45 -5.15
CA HIS A 136 7.81 7.83 -5.58
C HIS A 136 8.89 8.03 -6.67
N LEU A 137 9.42 6.93 -7.22
CA LEU A 137 10.20 6.90 -8.44
C LEU A 137 9.23 6.65 -9.61
N GLU A 138 9.01 7.66 -10.44
CA GLU A 138 7.94 7.65 -11.45
C GLU A 138 8.04 6.46 -12.42
N ILE A 139 9.26 6.05 -12.76
CA ILE A 139 9.49 4.88 -13.61
C ILE A 139 8.97 3.58 -12.97
N HIS A 140 9.08 3.42 -11.64
CA HIS A 140 8.54 2.25 -10.95
C HIS A 140 7.01 2.32 -10.82
N THR A 141 6.44 3.51 -10.58
CA THR A 141 4.98 3.72 -10.60
C THR A 141 4.38 3.35 -11.95
N THR A 142 5.04 3.72 -13.05
CA THR A 142 4.58 3.41 -14.41
C THR A 142 4.73 1.92 -14.74
N TRP A 143 5.78 1.25 -14.26
CA TRP A 143 5.95 -0.20 -14.39
C TRP A 143 4.96 -1.03 -13.56
N GLY A 144 4.42 -0.45 -12.48
CA GLY A 144 3.35 -1.08 -11.70
C GLY A 144 3.67 -1.31 -10.23
N LEU A 145 4.73 -0.71 -9.67
CA LEU A 145 5.00 -0.76 -8.22
C LEU A 145 4.08 0.19 -7.45
N LYS A 146 2.79 -0.15 -7.50
CA LYS A 146 1.67 0.63 -6.98
C LYS A 146 0.47 -0.25 -6.66
N MET A 147 -0.34 0.20 -5.72
CA MET A 147 -1.64 -0.37 -5.38
C MET A 147 -2.52 0.75 -4.79
N ALA A 148 -3.76 0.45 -4.44
CA ALA A 148 -4.56 1.37 -3.63
C ALA A 148 -5.32 0.62 -2.53
N PHE A 149 -5.58 1.32 -1.44
CA PHE A 149 -6.52 0.88 -0.41
C PHE A 149 -7.92 1.42 -0.71
N VAL A 150 -8.95 0.61 -0.49
CA VAL A 150 -10.33 1.10 -0.33
C VAL A 150 -10.60 1.12 1.16
N VAL A 151 -10.97 2.27 1.71
CA VAL A 151 -11.39 2.39 3.11
C VAL A 151 -12.88 2.61 3.11
N ASP A 152 -13.61 1.66 3.70
CA ASP A 152 -15.07 1.70 3.76
C ASP A 152 -15.55 2.90 4.60
N ASN A 153 -16.80 3.31 4.39
CA ASN A 153 -17.47 4.27 5.26
C ASN A 153 -17.67 3.69 6.68
N GLY A 154 -17.62 4.56 7.67
CA GLY A 154 -18.07 4.30 9.04
C GLY A 154 -19.59 4.44 9.19
N LYS A 155 -20.03 4.78 10.41
CA LYS A 155 -21.46 4.84 10.77
C LYS A 155 -22.09 6.20 10.45
N GLY A 156 -21.31 7.27 10.54
CA GLY A 156 -21.80 8.65 10.46
C GLY A 156 -21.45 9.35 9.14
N PRO A 157 -22.10 10.49 8.85
CA PRO A 157 -21.77 11.32 7.69
C PRO A 157 -20.33 11.85 7.73
N ASN A 158 -19.80 12.12 8.93
CA ASN A 158 -18.39 12.53 9.11
C ASN A 158 -17.39 11.38 8.96
N GLU A 159 -17.89 10.15 8.86
CA GLU A 159 -17.12 8.94 8.65
C GLU A 159 -17.41 8.37 7.25
N SER A 160 -17.89 9.19 6.32
CA SER A 160 -18.27 8.75 4.97
C SER A 160 -17.64 9.62 3.88
N VAL A 161 -17.39 9.03 2.71
CA VAL A 161 -16.96 9.75 1.52
C VAL A 161 -17.99 10.81 1.15
N LEU A 162 -17.53 12.04 0.87
CA LEU A 162 -18.37 13.12 0.38
C LEU A 162 -18.79 12.87 -1.07
N PRO A 163 -19.98 13.35 -1.49
CA PRO A 163 -20.37 13.28 -2.89
C PRO A 163 -19.34 14.02 -3.78
N PRO A 164 -19.10 13.53 -5.01
CA PRO A 164 -18.20 14.21 -5.92
C PRO A 164 -18.70 15.63 -6.24
N PRO A 165 -17.80 16.59 -6.49
CA PRO A 165 -18.16 17.92 -6.95
C PRO A 165 -19.01 17.87 -8.23
N SER A 166 -19.91 18.85 -8.40
CA SER A 166 -20.79 18.93 -9.59
C SER A 166 -20.03 19.16 -10.90
N ASP A 167 -18.80 19.64 -10.82
CA ASP A 167 -17.88 19.93 -11.92
C ASP A 167 -16.80 18.86 -12.09
N LEU A 168 -16.99 17.66 -11.51
CA LEU A 168 -16.06 16.54 -11.68
C LEU A 168 -15.84 16.26 -13.18
N PRO A 169 -14.59 16.31 -13.69
CA PRO A 169 -14.32 16.05 -15.10
C PRO A 169 -14.76 14.65 -15.53
N THR A 170 -15.37 14.55 -16.71
CA THR A 170 -15.69 13.27 -17.34
C THR A 170 -14.40 12.59 -17.78
N CYS A 171 -14.30 11.28 -17.51
CA CYS A 171 -13.19 10.46 -17.96
C CYS A 171 -13.25 10.16 -19.46
#